data_AF-A0A923IGI1-F1
#
_entry.id   AF-A0A923IGI1-F1
#
_cell.length_a   1.000
_cell.length_b   1.000
_cell.length_c   1.000
_cell.angle_alpha   90.00
_cell.angle_beta   90.00
_cell.angle_gamma   90.00
#
_symmetry.space_group_name_H-M   'P 1'
#
loop_
_entity.id
_entity.type
_entity.pdbx_description
1 polymer ?
#
loop_
_entity_poly.entity_id
_entity_poly.type
_entity_poly.pdbx_seq_one_letter_code
_entity_poly.pdbx_strand_id
1 'polypeptide(L)'
;MPGSEHYSQQPFFFVLALISAVLTIGFYWGNRINKKRFESIFDELIEMIKPEKQEYGNIGGSKEYYCDFTMKKGSPLERVDAKFTFLPRHLWPYLPIALLIDKYDSLLMALHFKEKLRDEGHIIEADYAKLGKAKIANADQLNKAFIKWGKHNYDIYYRSKKTFDRLKGLIDGIDDPGLVKHIALLPGQKKCFIFLVPQKGRVAKDMATIYQWMLALD
;
A
#
# COMPACT_ATOMS: atom_id res chain seq x y z
N MET A 1 -32.59 -7.59 -48.56
CA MET A 1 -32.24 -6.46 -47.67
C MET A 1 -30.80 -6.06 -47.97
N PRO A 2 -30.57 -5.03 -48.81
CA PRO A 2 -29.23 -4.53 -49.07
C PRO A 2 -28.88 -3.52 -47.96
N GLY A 3 -27.82 -3.74 -47.19
CA GLY A 3 -27.46 -2.74 -46.17
C GLY A 3 -26.34 -3.09 -45.21
N SER A 4 -25.89 -4.34 -45.09
CA SER A 4 -24.79 -4.69 -44.17
C SER A 4 -23.40 -4.62 -44.83
N GLU A 5 -23.29 -4.85 -46.14
CA GLU A 5 -21.97 -4.96 -46.81
C GLU A 5 -21.26 -3.61 -46.98
N HIS A 6 -21.98 -2.48 -46.96
CA HIS A 6 -21.38 -1.16 -47.14
C HIS A 6 -20.58 -0.67 -45.92
N TYR A 7 -20.85 -1.18 -44.72
CA TYR A 7 -20.19 -0.71 -43.50
C TYR A 7 -18.81 -1.35 -43.30
N SER A 8 -18.61 -2.59 -43.77
CA SER A 8 -17.35 -3.33 -43.60
C SER A 8 -16.19 -2.82 -44.46
N GLN A 9 -16.46 -1.99 -45.48
CA GLN A 9 -15.45 -1.41 -46.36
C GLN A 9 -15.13 0.06 -46.05
N GLN A 10 -15.77 0.66 -45.05
CA GLN A 10 -15.49 2.05 -44.68
C GLN A 10 -14.16 2.13 -43.91
N PRO A 11 -13.27 3.09 -44.22
CA PRO A 11 -12.02 3.31 -43.47
C PRO A 11 -12.23 3.42 -41.95
N PHE A 12 -13.38 3.98 -41.55
CA PHE A 12 -13.79 4.09 -40.15
C PHE A 12 -13.94 2.73 -39.44
N PHE A 13 -14.45 1.70 -40.12
CA PHE A 13 -14.55 0.34 -39.57
C PHE A 13 -13.18 -0.22 -39.21
N PHE A 14 -12.18 -0.07 -40.10
CA PHE A 14 -10.82 -0.52 -39.84
C PHE A 14 -10.15 0.24 -38.69
N VAL A 15 -10.40 1.55 -38.57
CA VAL A 15 -9.91 2.34 -37.43
C VAL A 15 -10.50 1.85 -36.11
N LEU A 16 -11.82 1.62 -36.06
CA LEU A 16 -12.47 1.07 -34.86
C LEU A 16 -11.98 -0.33 -34.51
N ALA A 17 -11.80 -1.19 -35.52
CA ALA A 17 -11.28 -2.54 -35.34
C ALA A 17 -9.84 -2.51 -34.78
N LEU A 18 -8.99 -1.62 -35.32
CA LEU A 18 -7.62 -1.44 -34.84
C LEU A 18 -7.60 -0.91 -33.39
N ILE A 19 -8.41 0.11 -33.07
CA ILE A 19 -8.52 0.64 -31.71
C ILE A 19 -8.98 -0.46 -30.75
N SER A 20 -9.99 -1.23 -31.14
CA SER A 20 -10.51 -2.34 -30.33
C SER A 20 -9.43 -3.39 -30.07
N ALA A 21 -8.70 -3.82 -31.11
CA ALA A 21 -7.61 -4.76 -30.98
C ALA A 21 -6.50 -4.24 -30.05
N VAL A 22 -6.10 -2.97 -30.20
CA VAL A 22 -5.08 -2.34 -29.34
C VAL A 22 -5.55 -2.28 -27.88
N LEU A 23 -6.80 -1.89 -27.63
CA LEU A 23 -7.37 -1.84 -26.28
C LEU A 23 -7.45 -3.23 -25.65
N THR A 24 -7.85 -4.26 -26.41
CA THR A 24 -7.89 -5.64 -25.93
C THR A 24 -6.50 -6.12 -25.54
N ILE A 25 -5.48 -5.90 -26.39
CA ILE A 25 -4.10 -6.27 -26.08
C ILE A 25 -3.60 -5.52 -24.84
N GLY A 26 -3.85 -4.20 -24.77
CA GLY A 26 -3.48 -3.36 -23.64
C GLY A 26 -4.13 -3.83 -22.32
N PHE A 27 -5.39 -4.25 -22.38
CA PHE A 27 -6.13 -4.80 -21.23
C PHE A 27 -5.46 -6.06 -20.66
N TYR A 28 -5.19 -7.07 -21.50
CA TYR A 28 -4.55 -8.30 -21.05
C TYR A 28 -3.12 -8.06 -20.57
N TRP A 29 -2.36 -7.21 -21.26
CA TRP A 29 -1.00 -6.89 -20.86
C TRP A 29 -0.94 -6.16 -19.52
N GLY A 30 -1.80 -5.16 -19.32
CA GLY A 30 -1.92 -4.43 -18.06
C GLY A 30 -2.31 -5.33 -16.88
N ASN A 31 -3.29 -6.23 -17.09
CA ASN A 31 -3.67 -7.22 -16.08
C ASN A 31 -2.50 -8.14 -15.71
N ARG A 32 -1.74 -8.61 -16.70
CA ARG A 32 -0.57 -9.46 -16.48
C ARG A 32 0.52 -8.75 -15.69
N ILE A 33 0.75 -7.46 -15.93
CA ILE A 33 1.72 -6.66 -15.18
C ILE A 33 1.31 -6.53 -13.72
N ASN A 34 0.06 -6.13 -13.45
CA ASN A 34 -0.42 -5.96 -12.08
C ASN A 34 -0.39 -7.29 -11.31
N LYS A 35 -0.84 -8.38 -11.95
CA LYS A 35 -0.79 -9.72 -11.34
C LYS A 35 0.64 -10.13 -10.98
N LYS A 36 1.60 -9.98 -11.90
CA LYS A 36 3.02 -10.29 -11.63
C LYS A 36 3.63 -9.45 -10.51
N ARG A 37 3.23 -8.18 -10.39
CA ARG A 37 3.67 -7.30 -9.30
C ARG A 37 3.09 -7.78 -7.97
N PHE A 38 1.80 -8.06 -7.93
CA PHE A 38 1.14 -8.61 -6.76
C PHE A 38 1.82 -9.91 -6.30
N GLU A 39 1.97 -10.89 -7.19
CA GLU A 39 2.62 -12.18 -6.88
C GLU A 39 4.01 -11.98 -6.29
N SER A 40 4.84 -11.15 -6.94
CA SER A 40 6.20 -10.86 -6.45
C SER A 40 6.20 -10.24 -5.05
N ILE A 41 5.31 -9.29 -4.76
CA ILE A 41 5.27 -8.63 -3.46
C ILE A 41 4.63 -9.55 -2.40
N PHE A 42 3.64 -10.35 -2.79
CA PHE A 42 2.98 -11.31 -1.93
C PHE A 42 3.96 -12.38 -1.46
N ASP A 43 4.79 -12.91 -2.36
CA ASP A 43 5.84 -13.87 -2.03
C ASP A 43 6.86 -13.26 -1.05
N GLU A 44 7.29 -12.02 -1.29
CA GLU A 44 8.16 -11.24 -0.37
C GLU A 44 7.54 -11.07 1.02
N LEU A 45 6.23 -10.79 1.11
CA LEU A 45 5.53 -10.65 2.38
C LEU A 45 5.38 -11.99 3.11
N ILE A 46 5.12 -13.09 2.41
CA ILE A 46 5.04 -14.43 3.01
C ILE A 46 6.38 -14.81 3.61
N GLU A 47 7.47 -14.59 2.88
CA GLU A 47 8.82 -14.92 3.33
C GLU A 47 9.21 -14.12 4.58
N MET A 48 8.80 -12.85 4.65
CA MET A 48 9.03 -11.96 5.79
C MET A 48 8.15 -12.32 7.01
N ILE A 49 6.84 -12.48 6.82
CA ILE A 49 5.85 -12.63 7.91
C ILE A 49 5.79 -14.06 8.42
N LYS A 50 5.99 -15.06 7.56
CA LYS A 50 5.89 -16.50 7.87
C LYS A 50 4.57 -16.88 8.59
N PRO A 51 3.40 -16.57 7.98
CA PRO A 51 2.10 -16.84 8.59
C PRO A 51 1.82 -18.33 8.81
N GLU A 52 0.87 -18.64 9.71
CA GLU A 52 0.33 -19.99 9.86
C GLU A 52 -0.69 -20.31 8.75
N LYS A 53 -1.56 -19.34 8.46
CA LYS A 53 -2.55 -19.42 7.40
C LYS A 53 -2.54 -18.13 6.60
N GLN A 54 -2.69 -18.25 5.28
CA GLN A 54 -2.79 -17.13 4.37
C GLN A 54 -4.03 -17.29 3.50
N GLU A 55 -4.80 -16.22 3.38
CA GLU A 55 -5.92 -16.11 2.44
C GLU A 55 -5.70 -14.86 1.61
N TYR A 56 -6.05 -14.91 0.33
CA TYR A 56 -6.04 -13.71 -0.51
C TYR A 56 -7.26 -13.70 -1.42
N GLY A 57 -7.76 -12.49 -1.66
CA GLY A 57 -8.90 -12.21 -2.51
C GLY A 57 -8.57 -11.11 -3.51
N ASN A 58 -9.33 -11.09 -4.58
CA ASN A 58 -9.27 -10.06 -5.59
C ASN A 58 -10.61 -9.32 -5.62
N ILE A 59 -10.58 -8.01 -5.42
CA ILE A 59 -11.78 -7.17 -5.46
C ILE A 59 -11.59 -6.14 -6.57
N GLY A 60 -12.45 -6.18 -7.59
CA GLY A 60 -12.35 -5.24 -8.72
C GLY A 60 -11.31 -5.62 -9.79
N GLY A 61 -11.05 -6.92 -9.98
CA GLY A 61 -10.14 -7.41 -11.02
C GLY A 61 -8.68 -7.06 -10.69
N SER A 62 -7.86 -6.70 -11.66
CA SER A 62 -6.42 -6.51 -11.42
C SER A 62 -6.05 -5.22 -10.64
N LYS A 63 -7.02 -4.48 -10.11
CA LYS A 63 -6.80 -3.21 -9.41
C LYS A 63 -6.53 -3.40 -7.93
N GLU A 64 -7.34 -4.18 -7.22
CA GLU A 64 -7.19 -4.35 -5.77
C GLU A 64 -7.07 -5.81 -5.36
N TYR A 65 -6.12 -6.07 -4.46
CA TYR A 65 -5.92 -7.37 -3.84
C TYR A 65 -5.95 -7.19 -2.33
N TYR A 66 -6.53 -8.16 -1.65
CA TYR A 66 -6.59 -8.20 -0.21
C TYR A 66 -5.98 -9.51 0.27
N CYS A 67 -5.17 -9.45 1.31
CA CYS A 67 -4.52 -10.61 1.91
C CYS A 67 -4.75 -10.60 3.42
N ASP A 68 -5.19 -11.73 3.95
CA ASP A 68 -5.28 -12.00 5.37
C ASP A 68 -4.20 -13.00 5.77
N PHE A 69 -3.37 -12.63 6.73
CA PHE A 69 -2.35 -13.50 7.28
C PHE A 69 -2.66 -13.79 8.75
N THR A 70 -3.00 -15.04 9.07
CA THR A 70 -3.17 -15.49 10.45
C THR A 70 -1.83 -15.94 11.03
N MET A 71 -1.50 -15.44 12.22
CA MET A 71 -0.19 -15.65 12.85
C MET A 71 -0.17 -16.91 13.72
N LYS A 72 1.03 -17.49 13.90
CA LYS A 72 1.23 -18.69 14.74
C LYS A 72 0.89 -18.44 16.21
N LYS A 73 0.42 -19.48 16.89
CA LYS A 73 0.29 -19.49 18.36
C LYS A 73 1.64 -19.19 19.01
N GLY A 74 1.74 -18.04 19.68
CA GLY A 74 2.98 -17.53 20.31
C GLY A 74 3.47 -16.17 19.77
N SER A 75 3.00 -15.73 18.60
CA SER A 75 3.29 -14.38 18.09
C SER A 75 2.55 -13.30 18.89
N PRO A 76 3.13 -12.09 19.09
CA PRO A 76 2.41 -10.95 19.68
C PRO A 76 1.26 -10.45 18.76
N LEU A 77 1.34 -10.79 17.48
CA LEU A 77 0.32 -10.48 16.48
C LEU A 77 -0.74 -11.60 16.41
N GLU A 78 -1.98 -11.20 16.22
CA GLU A 78 -3.12 -12.09 15.93
C GLU A 78 -3.26 -12.29 14.41
N ARG A 79 -3.26 -11.18 13.67
CA ARG A 79 -3.50 -11.15 12.22
C ARG A 79 -2.75 -10.00 11.56
N VAL A 80 -2.40 -10.16 10.29
CA VAL A 80 -1.90 -9.06 9.45
C VAL A 80 -2.76 -8.98 8.20
N ASP A 81 -3.39 -7.83 7.99
CA ASP A 81 -4.23 -7.55 6.82
C ASP A 81 -3.41 -6.70 5.85
N ALA A 82 -3.30 -7.09 4.58
CA ALA A 82 -2.61 -6.33 3.56
C ALA A 82 -3.54 -6.02 2.37
N LYS A 83 -3.71 -4.74 2.06
CA LYS A 83 -4.46 -4.25 0.90
C LYS A 83 -3.49 -3.66 -0.11
N PHE A 84 -3.53 -4.19 -1.32
CA PHE A 84 -2.82 -3.67 -2.48
C PHE A 84 -3.79 -2.92 -3.38
N THR A 85 -3.41 -1.72 -3.81
CA THR A 85 -4.12 -0.98 -4.85
C THR A 85 -3.13 -0.62 -5.95
N PHE A 86 -3.32 -1.18 -7.14
CA PHE A 86 -2.48 -0.93 -8.30
C PHE A 86 -3.11 0.11 -9.22
N LEU A 87 -2.26 0.87 -9.92
CA LEU A 87 -2.70 1.69 -11.03
C LEU A 87 -3.40 0.81 -12.10
N PRO A 88 -4.47 1.31 -12.74
CA PRO A 88 -5.28 0.56 -13.69
C PRO A 88 -4.59 0.44 -15.06
N ARG A 89 -3.47 -0.29 -15.10
CA ARG A 89 -2.64 -0.48 -16.31
C ARG A 89 -3.36 -1.19 -17.46
N HIS A 90 -4.50 -1.82 -17.17
CA HIS A 90 -5.38 -2.44 -18.16
C HIS A 90 -6.33 -1.43 -18.83
N LEU A 91 -6.44 -0.20 -18.30
CA LEU A 91 -7.23 0.90 -18.86
C LEU A 91 -6.28 1.98 -19.39
N TRP A 92 -5.62 1.74 -20.52
CA TRP A 92 -4.64 2.68 -21.10
C TRP A 92 -5.16 4.11 -21.27
N PRO A 93 -6.38 4.35 -21.77
CA PRO A 93 -6.89 5.72 -21.89
C PRO A 93 -7.07 6.43 -20.54
N TYR A 94 -7.35 5.66 -19.48
CA TYR A 94 -7.57 6.18 -18.13
C TYR A 94 -6.27 6.27 -17.31
N LEU A 95 -5.22 5.53 -17.68
CA LEU A 95 -3.96 5.48 -16.93
C LEU A 95 -3.30 6.86 -16.71
N PRO A 96 -3.26 7.80 -17.69
CA PRO A 96 -2.74 9.14 -17.46
C PRO A 96 -3.50 9.90 -16.36
N ILE A 97 -4.82 9.75 -16.33
CA ILE A 97 -5.67 10.37 -15.31
C ILE A 97 -5.39 9.73 -13.94
N ALA A 98 -5.30 8.40 -13.88
CA ALA A 98 -4.95 7.68 -12.64
C ALA A 98 -3.56 8.07 -12.12
N LEU A 99 -2.57 8.29 -12.99
CA LEU A 99 -1.24 8.76 -12.60
C LEU A 99 -1.26 10.18 -11.99
N LEU A 100 -2.19 11.04 -12.40
CA LEU A 100 -2.32 12.38 -11.81
C LEU A 100 -2.97 12.32 -10.41
N ILE A 101 -3.95 11.43 -10.22
CA ILE A 101 -4.75 11.34 -8.98
C ILE A 101 -4.06 10.46 -7.92
N ASP A 102 -3.72 9.23 -8.31
CA ASP A 102 -3.19 8.19 -7.43
C ASP A 102 -1.66 8.24 -7.32
N LYS A 103 -0.97 8.70 -8.38
CA LYS A 103 0.49 8.81 -8.53
C LYS A 103 1.25 7.49 -8.58
N TYR A 104 0.89 6.53 -7.74
CA TYR A 104 1.64 5.29 -7.56
C TYR A 104 0.74 4.12 -7.15
N ASP A 105 1.28 2.90 -7.23
CA ASP A 105 0.69 1.73 -6.59
C ASP A 105 0.82 1.90 -5.06
N SER A 106 -0.09 1.34 -4.28
CA SER A 106 -0.05 1.41 -2.82
C SER A 106 -0.18 0.05 -2.15
N LEU A 107 0.52 -0.09 -1.03
CA LEU A 107 0.41 -1.21 -0.09
C LEU A 107 0.05 -0.63 1.27
N LEU A 108 -1.07 -1.08 1.79
CA LEU A 108 -1.59 -0.76 3.10
C LEU A 108 -1.56 -2.02 3.94
N MET A 109 -0.87 -2.00 5.06
CA MET A 109 -0.82 -3.11 6.00
C MET A 109 -1.37 -2.71 7.35
N ALA A 110 -2.23 -3.56 7.92
CA ALA A 110 -2.73 -3.42 9.27
C ALA A 110 -2.32 -4.65 10.08
N LEU A 111 -1.47 -4.44 11.08
CA LEU A 111 -1.01 -5.46 12.01
C LEU A 111 -1.90 -5.42 13.24
N HIS A 112 -2.59 -6.51 13.52
CA HIS A 112 -3.48 -6.65 14.66
C HIS A 112 -2.74 -7.31 15.83
N PHE A 113 -2.66 -6.60 16.95
CA PHE A 113 -2.02 -7.09 18.17
C PHE A 113 -3.03 -7.76 19.08
N LYS A 114 -2.59 -8.79 19.81
CA LYS A 114 -3.41 -9.45 20.84
C LYS A 114 -3.71 -8.49 21.99
N GLU A 115 -2.68 -7.78 22.41
CA GLU A 115 -2.75 -6.78 23.48
C GLU A 115 -2.98 -5.36 22.94
N LYS A 116 -3.42 -4.47 23.82
CA LYS A 116 -3.57 -3.05 23.46
C LYS A 116 -2.20 -2.40 23.42
N LEU A 117 -1.92 -1.68 22.34
CA LEU A 117 -0.78 -0.77 22.30
C LEU A 117 -0.94 0.28 23.41
N ARG A 118 0.18 0.66 24.03
CA ARG A 118 0.16 1.55 25.19
C ARG A 118 -0.36 2.95 24.86
N ASP A 119 -0.02 3.45 23.69
CA ASP A 119 -0.23 4.86 23.38
C ASP A 119 -0.27 5.15 21.87
N GLU A 120 -0.91 6.26 21.50
CA GLU A 120 -1.15 6.66 20.10
C GLU A 120 0.05 7.43 19.54
N GLY A 121 0.41 7.12 18.30
CA GLY A 121 1.51 7.77 17.61
C GLY A 121 1.45 7.59 16.11
N HIS A 122 1.88 8.60 15.35
CA HIS A 122 1.86 8.58 13.88
C HIS A 122 3.15 9.16 13.33
N ILE A 123 3.67 8.60 12.24
CA ILE A 123 4.75 9.13 11.42
C ILE A 123 4.20 9.32 10.03
N ILE A 124 4.12 10.55 9.52
CA ILE A 124 3.51 10.86 8.23
C ILE A 124 4.48 11.67 7.37
N GLU A 125 4.72 11.25 6.13
CA GLU A 125 5.50 12.06 5.20
C GLU A 125 4.76 13.38 4.91
N ALA A 126 5.44 14.51 5.03
CA ALA A 126 4.84 15.84 4.88
C ALA A 126 4.13 16.03 3.52
N ASP A 127 4.70 15.52 2.43
CA ASP A 127 4.08 15.61 1.10
C ASP A 127 2.85 14.70 0.97
N TYR A 128 2.84 13.56 1.65
CA TYR A 128 1.66 12.70 1.75
C TYR A 128 0.56 13.35 2.60
N ALA A 129 0.93 14.02 3.70
CA ALA A 129 0.01 14.77 4.56
C ALA A 129 -0.67 15.93 3.81
N LYS A 130 0.09 16.70 3.01
CA LYS A 130 -0.44 17.82 2.20
C LYS A 130 -1.52 17.39 1.21
N LEU A 131 -1.51 16.14 0.75
CA LEU A 131 -2.52 15.61 -0.15
C LEU A 131 -3.84 15.27 0.56
N GLY A 132 -3.95 15.53 1.87
CA GLY A 132 -5.16 15.24 2.66
C GLY A 132 -5.46 13.74 2.79
N LYS A 133 -4.51 12.88 2.40
CA LYS A 133 -4.67 11.41 2.40
C LYS A 133 -4.44 10.78 3.78
N ALA A 134 -3.83 11.50 4.72
CA ALA A 134 -3.68 11.08 6.10
C ALA A 134 -4.74 11.79 6.98
N LYS A 135 -5.77 11.05 7.41
CA LYS A 135 -6.75 11.54 8.39
C LYS A 135 -6.38 10.99 9.76
N ILE A 136 -6.03 11.87 10.69
CA ILE A 136 -5.81 11.54 12.10
C ILE A 136 -7.06 11.97 12.86
N ALA A 137 -7.77 11.02 13.48
CA ALA A 137 -9.03 11.31 14.17
C ALA A 137 -8.84 12.20 15.40
N ASN A 138 -7.70 12.07 16.11
CA ASN A 138 -7.39 12.78 17.35
C ASN A 138 -6.22 13.77 17.19
N ALA A 139 -6.07 14.39 16.01
CA ALA A 139 -4.91 15.24 15.68
C ALA A 139 -4.71 16.39 16.68
N ASP A 140 -5.81 16.91 17.22
CA ASP A 140 -5.91 18.00 18.19
C ASP A 140 -5.37 17.62 19.58
N GLN A 141 -5.33 16.33 19.91
CA GLN A 141 -4.87 15.82 21.21
C GLN A 141 -3.43 15.31 21.19
N LEU A 142 -2.74 15.44 20.05
CA LEU A 142 -1.39 14.92 19.84
C LEU A 142 -0.40 16.06 19.69
N ASN A 143 0.77 15.88 20.30
CA ASN A 143 1.90 16.77 20.07
C ASN A 143 2.48 16.49 18.68
N LYS A 144 2.93 17.55 18.00
CA LYS A 144 3.52 17.45 16.67
C LYS A 144 5.00 17.82 16.71
N ALA A 145 5.84 16.97 16.12
CA ALA A 145 7.26 17.24 15.89
C ALA A 145 7.61 17.01 14.42
N PHE A 146 8.57 17.78 13.91
CA PHE A 146 9.08 17.66 12.55
C PHE A 146 10.43 16.97 12.57
N ILE A 147 10.58 15.90 11.80
CA ILE A 147 11.83 15.16 11.68
C ILE A 147 12.17 14.95 10.20
N LYS A 148 13.45 15.08 9.87
CA LYS A 148 13.97 14.69 8.56
C LYS A 148 14.42 13.23 8.64
N TRP A 149 13.88 12.39 7.75
CA TRP A 149 14.23 10.98 7.64
C TRP A 149 14.72 10.71 6.21
N GLY A 150 16.00 10.41 6.06
CA GLY A 150 16.67 10.38 4.76
C GLY A 150 16.53 11.73 4.02
N LYS A 151 15.92 11.70 2.83
CA LYS A 151 15.67 12.90 2.00
C LYS A 151 14.30 13.52 2.21
N HIS A 152 13.47 12.91 3.04
CA HIS A 152 12.06 13.25 3.19
C HIS A 152 11.80 13.91 4.55
N ASN A 153 10.78 14.77 4.60
CA ASN A 153 10.33 15.38 5.85
C ASN A 153 9.12 14.62 6.38
N TYR A 154 9.12 14.32 7.67
CA TYR A 154 8.04 13.62 8.35
C TYR A 154 7.51 14.45 9.52
N ASP A 155 6.20 14.38 9.66
CA ASP A 155 5.45 14.87 10.80
C ASP A 155 5.22 13.69 11.76
N ILE A 156 5.71 13.81 12.99
CA ILE A 156 5.47 12.85 14.06
C ILE A 156 4.39 13.40 14.98
N TYR A 157 3.31 12.64 15.12
CA TYR A 157 2.26 12.91 16.10
C TYR A 157 2.41 11.92 17.25
N TYR A 158 2.38 12.40 18.48
CA TYR A 158 2.55 11.54 19.65
C TYR A 158 1.77 12.06 20.85
N ARG A 159 1.24 11.14 21.65
CA ARG A 159 0.56 11.48 22.90
C ARG A 159 1.52 11.62 24.08
N SER A 160 2.50 10.72 24.21
CA SER A 160 3.53 10.77 25.27
C SER A 160 4.97 10.81 24.73
N LYS A 161 5.89 11.32 25.56
CA LYS A 161 7.33 11.34 25.24
C LYS A 161 7.89 9.93 24.98
N LYS A 162 7.42 8.92 25.71
CA LYS A 162 7.83 7.52 25.50
C LYS A 162 7.48 7.02 24.09
N THR A 163 6.32 7.42 23.57
CA THR A 163 5.89 7.10 22.20
C THR A 163 6.74 7.84 21.17
N PHE A 164 7.02 9.12 21.42
CA PHE A 164 7.95 9.87 20.58
C PHE A 164 9.33 9.22 20.51
N ASP A 165 9.92 8.87 21.65
CA ASP A 165 11.25 8.24 21.72
C ASP A 165 11.27 6.88 20.99
N ARG A 166 10.18 6.11 21.08
CA ARG A 166 10.01 4.84 20.32
C ARG A 166 9.94 5.05 18.81
N LEU A 167 9.15 6.03 18.36
CA LEU A 167 9.01 6.38 16.94
C LEU A 167 10.31 6.96 16.39
N LYS A 168 10.99 7.80 17.17
CA LYS A 168 12.30 8.34 16.82
C LYS A 168 13.35 7.23 16.75
N GLY A 169 13.32 6.26 17.66
CA GLY A 169 14.20 5.09 17.61
C GLY A 169 14.04 4.25 16.34
N LEU A 170 12.81 4.14 15.81
CA LEU A 170 12.58 3.51 14.49
C LEU A 170 13.26 4.30 13.37
N ILE A 171 13.09 5.62 13.37
CA ILE A 171 13.66 6.52 12.37
C ILE A 171 15.20 6.48 12.42
N ASP A 172 15.78 6.53 13.62
CA ASP A 172 17.23 6.49 13.82
C ASP A 172 17.83 5.12 13.45
N GLY A 173 17.02 4.04 13.48
CA GLY A 173 17.44 2.68 13.11
C GLY A 173 17.33 2.36 11.61
N ILE A 174 16.83 3.29 10.79
CA ILE A 174 16.64 3.10 9.36
C ILE A 174 17.22 4.31 8.62
N ASP A 175 18.29 4.11 7.85
CA ASP A 175 18.97 5.22 7.15
C ASP A 175 18.09 5.93 6.10
N ASP A 176 17.27 5.15 5.38
CA ASP A 176 16.37 5.64 4.33
C ASP A 176 14.96 5.07 4.57
N PRO A 177 13.93 5.90 4.77
CA PRO A 177 12.54 5.42 4.88
C PRO A 177 12.07 4.71 3.63
N GLY A 178 12.79 4.85 2.51
CA GLY A 178 12.49 4.26 1.24
C GLY A 178 11.13 4.74 0.76
N LEU A 179 10.14 3.86 0.87
CA LEU A 179 8.82 4.06 0.31
C LEU A 179 7.71 4.12 1.37
N VAL A 180 8.10 4.20 2.64
CA VAL A 180 7.17 4.34 3.76
C VAL A 180 6.62 5.76 3.77
N LYS A 181 5.30 5.88 3.76
CA LYS A 181 4.60 7.16 3.66
C LYS A 181 3.84 7.49 4.94
N HIS A 182 3.33 6.49 5.64
CA HIS A 182 2.62 6.67 6.90
C HIS A 182 2.72 5.43 7.77
N ILE A 183 3.04 5.61 9.05
CA ILE A 183 2.93 4.59 10.11
C ILE A 183 2.03 5.15 11.21
N ALA A 184 1.04 4.39 11.67
CA ALA A 184 0.16 4.78 12.76
C ALA A 184 0.02 3.67 13.81
N LEU A 185 0.16 4.03 15.07
CA LEU A 185 -0.14 3.21 16.24
C LEU A 185 -1.52 3.59 16.74
N LEU A 186 -2.47 2.67 16.70
CA LEU A 186 -3.87 2.89 17.06
C LEU A 186 -4.25 1.99 18.25
N PRO A 187 -3.95 2.41 19.50
CA PRO A 187 -4.31 1.67 20.73
C PRO A 187 -5.77 1.23 20.80
N GLY A 188 -6.69 2.13 20.44
CA GLY A 188 -8.12 1.87 20.51
C GLY A 188 -8.57 0.71 19.61
N GLN A 189 -7.84 0.45 18.53
CA GLN A 189 -8.13 -0.63 17.59
C GLN A 189 -7.22 -1.84 17.77
N LYS A 190 -6.22 -1.79 18.66
CA LYS A 190 -5.11 -2.77 18.76
C LYS A 190 -4.39 -2.98 17.43
N LYS A 191 -4.23 -1.92 16.64
CA LYS A 191 -3.66 -2.01 15.29
C LYS A 191 -2.47 -1.09 15.14
N CYS A 192 -1.47 -1.57 14.41
CA CYS A 192 -0.53 -0.69 13.74
C CYS A 192 -0.82 -0.69 12.24
N PHE A 193 -0.90 0.49 11.66
CA PHE A 193 -1.18 0.71 10.25
C PHE A 193 0.06 1.23 9.55
N ILE A 194 0.33 0.73 8.36
CA ILE A 194 1.45 1.13 7.53
C ILE A 194 0.93 1.37 6.13
N PHE A 195 1.34 2.48 5.54
CA PHE A 195 1.12 2.78 4.15
C PHE A 195 2.47 3.04 3.49
N LEU A 196 2.73 2.31 2.42
CA LEU A 196 3.96 2.39 1.64
C LEU A 196 3.67 2.26 0.14
N VAL A 197 4.60 2.75 -0.67
CA VAL A 197 4.58 2.58 -2.13
C VAL A 197 5.36 1.32 -2.47
N PRO A 198 4.74 0.22 -2.93
CA PRO A 198 5.48 -1.01 -3.13
C PRO A 198 6.34 -0.94 -4.39
N GLN A 199 7.61 -1.32 -4.26
CA GLN A 199 8.51 -1.55 -5.39
C GLN A 199 8.93 -3.02 -5.42
N LYS A 200 8.94 -3.59 -6.62
CA LYS A 200 9.34 -4.99 -6.83
C LYS A 200 10.76 -5.22 -6.28
N GLY A 201 10.96 -6.27 -5.48
CA GLY A 201 12.25 -6.67 -4.93
C GLY A 201 12.74 -5.81 -3.76
N ARG A 202 11.90 -4.92 -3.23
CA ARG A 202 12.27 -4.00 -2.14
C ARG A 202 11.33 -4.05 -0.96
N VAL A 203 10.12 -4.59 -1.09
CA VAL A 203 9.11 -4.51 -0.04
C VAL A 203 9.59 -5.25 1.19
N ALA A 204 10.07 -6.49 1.07
CA ALA A 204 10.59 -7.24 2.21
C ALA A 204 11.76 -6.52 2.90
N LYS A 205 12.68 -5.93 2.12
CA LYS A 205 13.85 -5.22 2.67
C LYS A 205 13.44 -3.97 3.44
N ASP A 206 12.59 -3.14 2.85
CA ASP A 206 12.15 -1.87 3.43
C ASP A 206 11.23 -2.15 4.65
N MET A 207 10.51 -3.28 4.66
CA MET A 207 9.58 -3.66 5.72
C MET A 207 10.17 -4.51 6.85
N ALA A 208 11.26 -5.25 6.62
CA ALA A 208 11.79 -6.18 7.62
C ALA A 208 12.12 -5.47 8.94
N THR A 209 12.85 -4.35 8.88
CA THR A 209 13.21 -3.58 10.08
C THR A 209 11.99 -3.02 10.79
N ILE A 210 11.01 -2.54 10.04
CA ILE A 210 9.75 -1.99 10.57
C ILE A 210 8.93 -3.10 11.23
N TYR A 211 8.83 -4.27 10.60
CA TYR A 211 8.13 -5.42 11.12
C TYR A 211 8.76 -5.92 12.43
N GLN A 212 10.10 -6.03 12.48
CA GLN A 212 10.81 -6.39 13.71
C GLN A 212 10.61 -5.36 14.82
N TRP A 213 10.69 -4.06 14.50
CA TRP A 213 10.39 -3.00 15.46
C TRP A 213 8.96 -3.11 15.99
N MET A 214 7.99 -3.46 15.14
CA MET A 214 6.60 -3.65 15.56
C MET A 214 6.39 -4.85 16.47
N LEU A 215 7.09 -5.96 16.22
CA LEU A 215 7.05 -7.13 17.10
C LEU A 215 7.62 -6.82 18.50
N ALA A 216 8.47 -5.80 18.62
CA ALA A 216 9.02 -5.33 19.88
C ALA A 216 8.14 -4.28 20.59
N LEU A 217 6.95 -3.96 20.06
CA LEU A 217 6.00 -3.01 20.67
C LEU A 217 5.16 -3.67 21.78
N ASP A 218 5.82 -4.02 22.89
CA ASP A 218 5.16 -4.38 24.16
C ASP A 218 4.91 -3.15 25.08
#